data_AF-C0QI31-F1
#
_entry.id   AF-C0QI31-F1
#
_cell.length_a   1.000
_cell.length_b   1.000
_cell.length_c   1.000
_cell.angle_alpha   90.00
_cell.angle_beta   90.00
_cell.angle_gamma   90.00
#
_symmetry.space_group_name_H-M   'P 1'
#
loop_
_entity.id
_entity.type
_entity.pdbx_description
1 polymer ?
#
loop_
_entity_poly.entity_id
_entity_poly.type
_entity_poly.pdbx_seq_one_letter_code
_entity_poly.pdbx_strand_id
1 'polypeptide(L)'
;MKPLFFPFTHVSEEDAAALLTCFNGFCRLGVSRLEELTPQEPAAEVVLPSDKEIGSVFAMIEDYRQWARVNQGGAGQLKARVPDIPYFTSDTGISSLKSTIESQAGDGVGQDLDGGDKQRNALLNALVFLRMAQEADGEIDQIDKKFSLISKSEARLFSALRGNGLPSAVDVASSDSSPVVNKDRGCSRTDKRILSWACFFREKIAFSTDTEPLLPVTTSSAVMDYFLSMAKKSTKVLDIGNFKVHERSCDQSNPWKRHLNDVIWDAVSGIHRDENRLIEASDGCAVIVDVQLHLFSDKAVTDIFCPPGQKGRKNRLIQGKGGEIPICLVHVKNKNA
;
A
#
# COMPACT_ATOMS: atom_id res chain seq x y z
N MET A 1 -14.98 1.15 14.39
CA MET A 1 -13.60 1.41 13.88
C MET A 1 -13.53 0.81 12.51
N LYS A 2 -12.95 1.53 11.56
CA LYS A 2 -12.83 1.08 10.19
C LYS A 2 -11.37 0.95 9.76
N PRO A 3 -10.94 -0.23 9.27
CA PRO A 3 -9.61 -0.41 8.72
C PRO A 3 -9.43 0.45 7.46
N LEU A 4 -8.26 1.06 7.32
CA LEU A 4 -7.85 1.85 6.16
C LEU A 4 -6.57 1.25 5.59
N PHE A 5 -6.67 0.66 4.41
CA PHE A 5 -5.54 0.02 3.74
C PHE A 5 -4.50 1.06 3.32
N PHE A 6 -3.25 0.77 3.67
CA PHE A 6 -2.15 1.71 3.66
C PHE A 6 -0.81 1.00 3.36
N PRO A 7 0.15 1.65 2.68
CA PRO A 7 0.08 2.89 1.90
C PRO A 7 -0.30 2.65 0.43
N PHE A 8 -0.82 1.46 0.10
CA PHE A 8 -1.08 1.07 -1.28
C PHE A 8 -2.45 1.53 -1.77
N THR A 9 -2.53 1.75 -3.08
CA THR A 9 -3.76 2.13 -3.80
C THR A 9 -4.32 0.98 -4.63
N HIS A 10 -3.44 0.09 -5.09
CA HIS A 10 -3.80 -1.21 -5.65
C HIS A 10 -3.93 -2.25 -4.53
N VAL A 11 -4.95 -3.11 -4.62
CA VAL A 11 -5.20 -4.20 -3.68
C VAL A 11 -5.17 -5.50 -4.46
N SER A 12 -4.26 -6.40 -4.12
CA SER A 12 -4.30 -7.74 -4.72
C SER A 12 -5.44 -8.57 -4.14
N GLU A 13 -5.77 -9.68 -4.81
CA GLU A 13 -6.71 -10.67 -4.27
C GLU A 13 -6.21 -11.23 -2.93
N GLU A 14 -4.89 -11.39 -2.76
CA GLU A 14 -4.26 -11.87 -1.53
C GLU A 14 -4.41 -10.84 -0.40
N ASP A 15 -4.12 -9.56 -0.66
CA ASP A 15 -4.29 -8.47 0.31
C ASP A 15 -5.75 -8.32 0.73
N ALA A 16 -6.67 -8.34 -0.24
CA ALA A 16 -8.10 -8.28 0.02
C ALA A 16 -8.57 -9.47 0.85
N ALA A 17 -8.12 -10.69 0.52
CA ALA A 17 -8.44 -11.88 1.30
C ALA A 17 -7.90 -11.79 2.73
N ALA A 18 -6.67 -11.27 2.91
CA ALA A 18 -6.06 -11.09 4.22
C ALA A 18 -6.85 -10.12 5.09
N LEU A 19 -7.18 -8.96 4.55
CA LEU A 19 -7.97 -7.93 5.25
C LEU A 19 -9.38 -8.43 5.56
N LEU A 20 -10.06 -9.08 4.61
CA LEU A 20 -11.44 -9.57 4.79
C LEU A 20 -11.54 -10.83 5.65
N THR A 21 -10.41 -11.48 5.94
CA THR A 21 -10.34 -12.54 6.94
C THR A 21 -10.34 -11.93 8.35
N CYS A 22 -9.66 -10.80 8.54
CA CYS A 22 -9.54 -10.12 9.83
C CYS A 22 -10.67 -9.12 10.12
N PHE A 23 -11.25 -8.53 9.08
CA PHE A 23 -12.21 -7.44 9.19
C PHE A 23 -13.46 -7.70 8.33
N ASN A 24 -14.57 -7.05 8.67
CA ASN A 24 -15.82 -7.17 7.92
C ASN A 24 -15.80 -6.38 6.59
N GLY A 25 -14.92 -5.38 6.50
CA GLY A 25 -14.71 -4.50 5.36
C GLY A 25 -13.58 -3.54 5.68
N PHE A 26 -13.12 -2.80 4.67
CA PHE A 26 -12.04 -1.83 4.82
C PHE A 26 -12.23 -0.64 3.87
N CYS A 27 -11.55 0.47 4.13
CA CYS A 27 -11.41 1.59 3.22
C CYS A 27 -10.08 1.50 2.47
N ARG A 28 -10.03 2.05 1.27
CA ARG A 28 -8.77 2.34 0.56
C ARG A 28 -8.80 3.68 -0.13
N LEU A 29 -7.61 4.22 -0.36
CA LEU A 29 -7.41 5.34 -1.28
C LEU A 29 -7.28 4.80 -2.70
N GLY A 30 -8.08 5.31 -3.63
CA GLY A 30 -7.99 4.96 -5.04
C GLY A 30 -7.50 6.14 -5.85
N VAL A 31 -6.63 5.90 -6.83
CA VAL A 31 -6.26 6.89 -7.85
C VAL A 31 -6.67 6.34 -9.21
N SER A 32 -7.99 6.21 -9.38
CA SER A 32 -8.64 5.70 -10.58
C SER A 32 -9.84 6.56 -10.92
N ARG A 33 -10.29 6.47 -12.18
CA ARG A 33 -11.62 6.98 -12.52
C ARG A 33 -12.69 6.04 -12.00
N LEU A 34 -13.89 6.56 -11.79
CA LEU A 34 -15.01 5.75 -11.30
C LEU A 34 -15.31 4.58 -12.25
N GLU A 35 -15.15 4.76 -13.56
CA GLU A 35 -15.40 3.71 -14.55
C GLU A 35 -14.36 2.58 -14.54
N GLU A 36 -13.18 2.81 -13.96
CA GLU A 36 -12.13 1.80 -13.82
C GLU A 36 -12.34 0.89 -12.60
N LEU A 37 -13.27 1.26 -11.70
CA LEU A 37 -13.57 0.43 -10.55
C LEU A 37 -14.38 -0.79 -10.98
N THR A 38 -13.76 -1.97 -10.91
CA THR A 38 -14.46 -3.23 -11.14
C THR A 38 -15.49 -3.49 -10.04
N PRO A 39 -16.74 -3.88 -10.37
CA PRO A 39 -17.78 -4.20 -9.38
C PRO A 39 -17.44 -5.36 -8.42
N GLN A 40 -16.36 -6.09 -8.66
CA GLN A 40 -15.94 -7.27 -7.90
C GLN A 40 -15.31 -6.98 -6.53
N GLU A 41 -15.16 -5.71 -6.13
CA GLU A 41 -14.60 -5.32 -4.82
C GLU A 41 -15.64 -4.73 -3.83
N PRO A 42 -16.84 -5.32 -3.64
CA PRO A 42 -17.93 -4.69 -2.88
C PRO A 42 -17.63 -4.49 -1.38
N ALA A 43 -16.53 -5.03 -0.86
CA ALA A 43 -16.17 -4.94 0.55
C ALA A 43 -15.14 -3.85 0.87
N ALA A 44 -14.62 -3.15 -0.15
CA ALA A 44 -13.69 -2.04 0.00
C ALA A 44 -14.38 -0.72 -0.35
N GLU A 45 -14.52 0.18 0.63
CA GLU A 45 -14.93 1.55 0.33
C GLU A 45 -13.75 2.31 -0.26
N VAL A 46 -13.93 2.85 -1.47
CA VAL A 46 -12.86 3.55 -2.19
C VAL A 46 -13.09 5.06 -2.09
N VAL A 47 -12.10 5.78 -1.56
CA VAL A 47 -12.09 7.24 -1.62
C VAL A 47 -11.29 7.68 -2.84
N LEU A 48 -11.96 8.41 -3.73
CA LEU A 48 -11.40 8.88 -4.99
C LEU A 48 -11.10 10.38 -4.94
N PRO A 49 -10.09 10.86 -5.70
CA PRO A 49 -9.91 12.28 -5.96
C PRO A 49 -11.04 12.82 -6.84
N SER A 50 -11.14 14.14 -6.95
CA SER A 50 -12.12 14.77 -7.85
C SER A 50 -11.77 14.55 -9.33
N ASP A 51 -12.77 14.60 -10.21
CA ASP A 51 -12.59 14.39 -11.66
C ASP A 51 -11.58 15.33 -12.31
N LYS A 52 -11.48 16.58 -11.80
CA LYS A 52 -10.49 17.54 -12.27
C LYS A 52 -9.06 17.16 -11.87
N GLU A 53 -8.88 16.67 -10.65
CA GLU A 53 -7.58 16.22 -10.14
C GLU A 53 -7.13 14.98 -10.91
N ILE A 54 -8.00 13.98 -11.04
CA ILE A 54 -7.67 12.74 -11.75
C ILE A 54 -7.43 13.00 -13.25
N GLY A 55 -8.20 13.89 -13.89
CA GLY A 55 -7.96 14.29 -15.27
C GLY A 55 -6.56 14.89 -15.48
N SER A 56 -6.11 15.73 -14.56
CA SER A 56 -4.77 16.33 -14.59
C SER A 56 -3.66 15.28 -14.40
N VAL A 57 -3.87 14.34 -13.48
CA VAL A 57 -2.94 13.21 -13.23
C VAL A 57 -2.79 12.34 -14.47
N PHE A 58 -3.90 11.99 -15.11
CA PHE A 58 -3.89 11.14 -16.31
C PHE A 58 -3.20 11.83 -17.49
N ALA A 59 -3.44 13.13 -17.68
CA ALA A 59 -2.76 13.91 -18.71
C ALA A 59 -1.23 13.88 -18.51
N MET A 60 -0.75 14.14 -17.29
CA MET A 60 0.69 14.10 -16.98
C MET A 60 1.32 12.72 -17.20
N ILE A 61 0.60 11.65 -16.85
CA ILE A 61 1.10 10.28 -17.04
C ILE A 61 1.15 9.92 -18.52
N GLU A 62 0.16 10.33 -19.32
CA GLU A 62 0.19 10.08 -20.76
C GLU A 62 1.27 10.92 -21.46
N ASP A 63 1.46 12.18 -21.06
CA ASP A 63 2.57 13.02 -21.54
C ASP A 63 3.91 12.36 -21.23
N TYR A 64 4.09 11.86 -20.00
CA TYR A 64 5.28 11.12 -19.60
C TYR A 64 5.47 9.84 -20.42
N ARG A 65 4.40 9.07 -20.67
CA ARG A 65 4.46 7.86 -21.50
C ARG A 65 4.78 8.16 -22.95
N GLN A 66 4.20 9.22 -23.52
CA GLN A 66 4.48 9.66 -24.89
C GLN A 66 5.94 10.08 -25.00
N TRP A 67 6.43 10.88 -24.05
CA TRP A 67 7.85 11.22 -23.95
C TRP A 67 8.72 9.97 -23.85
N ALA A 68 8.37 9.03 -22.96
CA ALA A 68 9.13 7.79 -22.78
C ALA A 68 9.14 6.92 -24.04
N ARG A 69 8.03 6.84 -24.78
CA ARG A 69 7.91 6.12 -26.07
C ARG A 69 8.83 6.72 -27.15
N VAL A 70 8.82 8.04 -27.30
CA VAL A 70 9.68 8.75 -28.26
C VAL A 70 11.16 8.60 -27.89
N ASN A 71 11.46 8.59 -26.59
CA ASN A 71 12.80 8.49 -26.04
C ASN A 71 13.19 7.05 -25.64
N GLN A 72 12.54 6.03 -26.20
CA GLN A 72 12.92 4.63 -25.96
C GLN A 72 14.33 4.38 -26.48
N GLY A 73 15.28 4.41 -25.55
CA GLY A 73 16.69 4.15 -25.73
C GLY A 73 17.45 4.49 -24.46
N GLY A 74 18.30 3.60 -23.96
CA GLY A 74 19.15 3.89 -22.81
C GLY A 74 20.03 5.13 -23.05
N ALA A 75 20.73 5.61 -22.02
CA ALA A 75 21.56 6.83 -22.11
C ALA A 75 22.51 6.89 -23.34
N GLY A 76 22.93 5.73 -23.87
CA GLY A 76 23.72 5.63 -25.11
C GLY A 76 22.96 5.94 -26.41
N GLN A 77 21.65 5.66 -26.48
CA GLN A 77 20.83 5.94 -27.68
C GLN A 77 20.33 7.38 -27.73
N LEU A 78 20.15 8.04 -26.58
CA LEU A 78 19.96 9.50 -26.51
C LEU A 78 21.17 10.24 -27.07
N LYS A 79 22.40 9.80 -26.76
CA LYS A 79 23.63 10.33 -27.38
C LYS A 79 23.69 10.07 -28.89
N ALA A 80 23.20 8.93 -29.36
CA ALA A 80 23.20 8.58 -30.79
C ALA A 80 22.10 9.29 -31.60
N ARG A 81 20.99 9.67 -30.96
CA ARG A 81 19.87 10.41 -31.57
C ARG A 81 19.97 11.93 -31.46
N VAL A 82 21.01 12.44 -30.80
CA VAL A 82 21.44 13.84 -30.87
C VAL A 82 22.67 13.91 -31.79
N PRO A 83 22.57 13.63 -33.10
CA PRO A 83 23.63 14.04 -34.00
C PRO A 83 23.59 15.58 -34.06
N ASP A 84 24.73 16.22 -33.78
CA ASP A 84 25.07 17.62 -34.06
C ASP A 84 23.86 18.55 -34.26
N ILE A 85 23.07 18.77 -33.21
CA ILE A 85 22.27 19.98 -33.15
C ILE A 85 23.30 21.07 -32.85
N PRO A 86 23.57 22.02 -33.77
CA PRO A 86 24.64 23.02 -33.62
C PRO A 86 24.42 24.00 -32.45
N TYR A 87 23.35 23.80 -31.67
CA TYR A 87 22.99 24.56 -30.47
C TYR A 87 23.34 23.86 -29.15
N PHE A 88 23.81 22.61 -29.18
CA PHE A 88 24.37 21.90 -28.02
C PHE A 88 25.90 21.98 -27.99
N THR A 89 26.43 23.20 -28.00
CA THR A 89 27.83 23.45 -27.65
C THR A 89 28.03 23.30 -26.13
N SER A 90 29.28 23.21 -25.68
CA SER A 90 29.75 22.93 -24.30
C SER A 90 29.04 23.67 -23.16
N ASP A 91 28.33 24.75 -23.47
CA ASP A 91 27.73 25.66 -22.51
C ASP A 91 26.27 25.29 -22.19
N THR A 92 25.61 24.49 -23.06
CA THR A 92 24.24 23.95 -22.88
C THR A 92 24.26 22.44 -22.57
N GLY A 93 25.37 21.94 -22.03
CA GLY A 93 25.50 20.55 -21.62
C GLY A 93 24.37 20.12 -20.67
N ILE A 94 24.04 18.83 -20.66
CA ILE A 94 23.05 18.22 -19.74
C ILE A 94 23.36 18.59 -18.28
N SER A 95 24.64 18.81 -17.95
CA SER A 95 25.10 19.32 -16.65
C SER A 95 24.66 20.76 -16.37
N SER A 96 24.70 21.65 -17.37
CA SER A 96 24.20 23.02 -17.29
C SER A 96 22.68 23.03 -17.13
N LEU A 97 21.95 22.26 -17.95
CA LEU A 97 20.50 22.09 -17.84
C LEU A 97 20.09 21.50 -16.49
N LYS A 98 20.81 20.49 -15.99
CA LYS A 98 20.61 19.93 -14.65
C LYS A 98 20.89 20.97 -13.58
N SER A 99 21.97 21.75 -13.71
CA SER A 99 22.28 22.83 -12.77
C SER A 99 21.25 23.96 -12.83
N THR A 100 20.66 24.26 -13.99
CA THR A 100 19.60 25.26 -14.15
C THR A 100 18.28 24.79 -13.58
N ILE A 101 17.94 23.50 -13.75
CA ILE A 101 16.75 22.90 -13.14
C ILE A 101 16.93 22.80 -11.61
N GLU A 102 18.11 22.42 -11.14
CA GLU A 102 18.45 22.38 -9.71
C GLU A 102 18.57 23.79 -9.11
N SER A 103 19.04 24.79 -9.86
CA SER A 103 19.08 26.19 -9.40
C SER A 103 17.72 26.87 -9.49
N GLN A 104 16.86 26.53 -10.46
CA GLN A 104 15.46 26.98 -10.47
C GLN A 104 14.63 26.29 -9.37
N ALA A 105 14.99 25.07 -8.98
CA ALA A 105 14.39 24.38 -7.83
C ALA A 105 14.99 24.81 -6.48
N GLY A 106 16.21 25.36 -6.48
CA GLY A 106 17.01 25.64 -5.27
C GLY A 106 17.16 27.11 -4.89
N ASP A 107 17.18 28.03 -5.86
CA ASP A 107 17.45 29.46 -5.64
C ASP A 107 16.52 30.33 -6.51
N GLY A 108 15.44 30.82 -5.90
CA GLY A 108 14.73 32.01 -6.41
C GLY A 108 13.33 31.81 -7.02
N VAL A 109 12.37 31.26 -6.26
CA VAL A 109 10.96 31.75 -6.29
C VAL A 109 10.47 31.90 -4.85
N GLY A 110 11.07 32.88 -4.18
CA GLY A 110 10.45 33.62 -3.08
C GLY A 110 9.60 34.76 -3.63
N GLN A 111 8.68 34.46 -4.56
CA GLN A 111 7.55 35.32 -4.89
C GLN A 111 6.30 34.55 -4.50
N ASP A 112 5.63 35.02 -3.46
CA ASP A 112 4.17 35.09 -3.23
C ASP A 112 3.26 34.24 -4.13
N LEU A 113 3.56 32.96 -4.31
CA LEU A 113 2.57 31.95 -4.64
C LEU A 113 1.93 31.59 -3.31
N ASP A 114 0.75 32.15 -3.11
CA ASP A 114 -0.21 31.86 -2.05
C ASP A 114 -0.11 30.38 -1.61
N GLY A 115 -0.13 30.11 -0.30
CA GLY A 115 0.16 28.79 0.26
C GLY A 115 -0.68 27.66 -0.36
N GLY A 116 -1.83 27.99 -0.95
CA GLY A 116 -2.69 27.09 -1.71
C GLY A 116 -2.06 26.48 -2.97
N ASP A 117 -1.23 27.21 -3.72
CA ASP A 117 -0.67 26.70 -4.99
C ASP A 117 0.46 25.69 -4.76
N LYS A 118 1.29 25.89 -3.74
CA LYS A 118 2.33 24.92 -3.35
C LYS A 118 1.70 23.62 -2.84
N GLN A 119 0.64 23.71 -2.04
CA GLN A 119 -0.07 22.55 -1.52
C GLN A 119 -0.82 21.79 -2.63
N ARG A 120 -1.45 22.50 -3.57
CA ARG A 120 -2.10 21.91 -4.73
C ARG A 120 -1.11 21.15 -5.62
N ASN A 121 0.08 21.72 -5.85
CA ASN A 121 1.15 21.05 -6.60
C ASN A 121 1.70 19.83 -5.85
N ALA A 122 1.82 19.90 -4.52
CA ALA A 122 2.24 18.75 -3.71
C ALA A 122 1.23 17.59 -3.78
N LEU A 123 -0.07 17.89 -3.67
CA LEU A 123 -1.14 16.87 -3.82
C LEU A 123 -1.13 16.26 -5.23
N LEU A 124 -1.01 17.09 -6.27
CA LEU A 124 -0.97 16.62 -7.65
C LEU A 124 0.22 15.68 -7.89
N ASN A 125 1.42 16.06 -7.44
CA ASN A 125 2.61 15.21 -7.52
C ASN A 125 2.45 13.90 -6.73
N ALA A 126 1.83 13.96 -5.55
CA ALA A 126 1.51 12.79 -4.76
C ALA A 126 0.54 11.84 -5.50
N LEU A 127 -0.52 12.38 -6.11
CA LEU A 127 -1.47 11.59 -6.89
C LEU A 127 -0.83 10.97 -8.13
N VAL A 128 0.03 11.70 -8.85
CA VAL A 128 0.80 11.16 -9.99
C VAL A 128 1.67 9.99 -9.55
N PHE A 129 2.40 10.16 -8.45
CA PHE A 129 3.23 9.08 -7.89
C PHE A 129 2.38 7.86 -7.49
N LEU A 130 1.28 8.08 -6.75
CA LEU A 130 0.38 7.02 -6.32
C LEU A 130 -0.28 6.28 -7.48
N ARG A 131 -0.62 6.98 -8.57
CA ARG A 131 -1.16 6.34 -9.78
C ARG A 131 -0.11 5.46 -10.45
N MET A 132 1.11 5.96 -10.65
CA MET A 132 2.18 5.14 -11.22
C MET A 132 2.50 3.92 -10.35
N ALA A 133 2.49 4.10 -9.02
CA ALA A 133 2.65 3.01 -8.08
C ALA A 133 1.50 1.99 -8.19
N GLN A 134 0.25 2.46 -8.32
CA GLN A 134 -0.94 1.62 -8.52
C GLN A 134 -0.81 0.74 -9.78
N GLU A 135 -0.39 1.34 -10.90
CA GLU A 135 -0.22 0.64 -12.17
C GLU A 135 0.92 -0.38 -12.09
N ALA A 136 2.06 0.00 -11.53
CA ALA A 136 3.19 -0.90 -11.34
C ALA A 136 2.84 -2.09 -10.44
N ASP A 137 2.13 -1.84 -9.33
CA ASP A 137 1.69 -2.91 -8.43
C ASP A 137 0.70 -3.86 -9.12
N GLY A 138 -0.22 -3.32 -9.94
CA GLY A 138 -1.15 -4.13 -10.72
C GLY A 138 -0.49 -4.94 -11.83
N GLU A 139 0.53 -4.38 -12.49
CA GLU A 139 1.34 -5.12 -13.48
C GLU A 139 2.12 -6.26 -12.82
N ILE A 140 2.74 -6.00 -11.66
CA ILE A 140 3.43 -7.04 -10.87
C ILE A 140 2.45 -8.15 -10.48
N ASP A 141 1.27 -7.82 -9.95
CA ASP A 141 0.23 -8.80 -9.61
C ASP A 141 -0.18 -9.67 -10.80
N GLN A 142 -0.37 -9.06 -11.98
CA GLN A 142 -0.70 -9.81 -13.20
C GLN A 142 0.43 -10.71 -13.67
N ILE A 143 1.68 -10.26 -13.55
CA ILE A 143 2.87 -11.03 -13.89
C ILE A 143 2.98 -12.24 -12.96
N ASP A 144 2.85 -12.03 -11.64
CA ASP A 144 2.91 -13.08 -10.63
C ASP A 144 1.82 -14.13 -10.84
N LYS A 145 0.58 -13.70 -11.13
CA LYS A 145 -0.53 -14.60 -11.51
C LYS A 145 -0.18 -15.45 -12.72
N LYS A 146 0.37 -14.85 -13.79
CA LYS A 146 0.78 -15.59 -14.99
C LYS A 146 1.91 -16.57 -14.71
N PHE A 147 2.91 -16.19 -13.92
CA PHE A 147 3.97 -17.11 -13.51
C PHE A 147 3.44 -18.28 -12.68
N SER A 148 2.51 -18.03 -11.74
CA SER A 148 1.90 -19.09 -10.95
C SER A 148 1.14 -20.11 -11.81
N LEU A 149 0.48 -19.65 -12.89
CA LEU A 149 -0.22 -20.53 -13.84
C LEU A 149 0.78 -21.39 -14.63
N ILE A 150 1.88 -20.79 -15.09
CA ILE A 150 2.96 -21.51 -15.78
C ILE A 150 3.55 -22.58 -14.85
N SER A 151 3.91 -22.25 -13.61
CA SER A 151 4.43 -23.21 -12.64
C SER A 151 3.45 -24.36 -12.37
N LYS A 152 2.14 -24.07 -12.25
CA LYS A 152 1.11 -25.11 -12.10
C LYS A 152 1.02 -26.02 -13.32
N SER A 153 1.09 -25.45 -14.52
CA SER A 153 1.09 -26.22 -15.78
C SER A 153 2.32 -27.10 -15.92
N GLU A 154 3.49 -26.60 -15.49
CA GLU A 154 4.76 -27.30 -15.51
C GLU A 154 4.73 -28.49 -14.53
N ALA A 155 4.28 -28.25 -13.29
CA ALA A 155 4.10 -29.30 -12.29
C ALA A 155 3.13 -30.39 -12.78
N ARG A 156 2.03 -29.99 -13.44
CA ARG A 156 1.06 -30.93 -14.04
C ARG A 156 1.69 -31.76 -15.16
N LEU A 157 2.48 -31.15 -16.04
CA LEU A 157 3.18 -31.83 -17.12
C LEU A 157 4.17 -32.86 -16.57
N PHE A 158 5.00 -32.46 -15.60
CA PHE A 158 5.98 -33.37 -14.99
C PHE A 158 5.32 -34.51 -14.21
N SER A 159 4.21 -34.25 -13.50
CA SER A 159 3.43 -35.31 -12.86
C SER A 159 2.91 -36.33 -13.89
N ALA A 160 2.37 -35.84 -15.01
CA ALA A 160 1.86 -36.71 -16.08
C ALA A 160 2.99 -37.54 -16.73
N LEU A 161 4.15 -36.94 -16.98
CA LEU A 161 5.32 -37.62 -17.56
C LEU A 161 5.91 -38.69 -16.64
N ARG A 162 5.84 -38.52 -15.32
CA ARG A 162 6.31 -39.51 -14.35
C ARG A 162 5.42 -40.75 -14.25
N GLY A 163 4.28 -40.79 -14.94
CA GLY A 163 3.33 -41.90 -14.85
C GLY A 163 2.50 -41.89 -13.57
N ASN A 164 2.62 -40.84 -12.75
CA ASN A 164 1.70 -40.55 -11.67
C ASN A 164 0.43 -40.00 -12.34
N GLY A 165 -0.47 -40.91 -12.73
CA GLY A 165 -1.80 -40.55 -13.21
C GLY A 165 -2.47 -39.54 -12.27
N LEU A 166 -3.26 -38.63 -12.85
CA LEU A 166 -3.95 -37.49 -12.22
C LEU A 166 -3.50 -37.22 -10.78
N PRO A 167 -2.63 -36.22 -10.53
CA PRO A 167 -2.29 -35.88 -9.16
C PRO A 167 -3.59 -35.63 -8.40
N SER A 168 -3.88 -36.49 -7.42
CA SER A 168 -4.83 -36.15 -6.38
C SER A 168 -4.38 -34.79 -5.85
N ALA A 169 -5.31 -33.86 -5.62
CA ALA A 169 -5.00 -32.46 -5.27
C ALA A 169 -4.13 -32.27 -4.00
N VAL A 170 -3.68 -33.39 -3.41
CA VAL A 170 -2.92 -33.54 -2.16
C VAL A 170 -1.41 -33.72 -2.41
N ASP A 171 -0.95 -34.19 -3.58
CA ASP A 171 0.46 -34.63 -3.77
C ASP A 171 1.40 -33.58 -4.42
N VAL A 172 0.94 -32.34 -4.66
CA VAL A 172 1.78 -31.28 -5.27
C VAL A 172 2.63 -30.53 -4.23
N ALA A 173 2.55 -30.87 -2.94
CA ALA A 173 3.22 -30.12 -1.86
C ALA A 173 4.69 -30.50 -1.60
N SER A 174 5.34 -31.36 -2.41
CA SER A 174 6.67 -31.88 -2.06
C SER A 174 7.64 -31.97 -3.24
N SER A 175 7.70 -30.94 -4.08
CA SER A 175 8.91 -30.70 -4.89
C SER A 175 9.47 -29.33 -4.56
N ASP A 176 10.77 -29.28 -4.27
CA ASP A 176 11.69 -28.16 -4.05
C ASP A 176 11.65 -27.03 -5.11
N SER A 177 10.46 -26.59 -5.54
CA SER A 177 10.33 -25.28 -6.15
C SER A 177 10.54 -24.28 -5.03
N SER A 178 11.75 -23.70 -4.94
CA SER A 178 12.01 -22.52 -4.12
C SER A 178 10.79 -21.60 -4.23
N PRO A 179 10.15 -21.20 -3.11
CA PRO A 179 8.98 -20.34 -3.19
C PRO A 179 9.37 -19.16 -4.06
N VAL A 180 8.59 -18.87 -5.10
CA VAL A 180 8.65 -17.58 -5.77
C VAL A 180 8.61 -16.59 -4.64
N VAL A 181 9.75 -15.96 -4.34
CA VAL A 181 9.87 -15.06 -3.20
C VAL A 181 8.95 -13.92 -3.57
N ASN A 182 7.72 -13.96 -3.04
CA ASN A 182 6.74 -12.89 -3.18
C ASN A 182 7.38 -11.68 -2.54
N LYS A 183 8.07 -10.91 -3.38
CA LYS A 183 8.85 -9.77 -2.96
C LYS A 183 7.84 -8.75 -2.48
N ASP A 184 7.92 -8.43 -1.19
CA ASP A 184 7.03 -7.47 -0.55
C ASP A 184 6.93 -6.19 -1.42
N ARG A 185 5.72 -5.88 -1.89
CA ARG A 185 5.46 -4.72 -2.78
C ARG A 185 5.87 -3.40 -2.12
N GLY A 186 5.83 -3.35 -0.79
CA GLY A 186 6.23 -2.20 -0.02
C GLY A 186 7.72 -1.92 -0.04
N CYS A 187 8.58 -2.87 -0.46
CA CYS A 187 10.03 -2.65 -0.46
C CYS A 187 10.50 -1.60 -1.48
N SER A 188 9.69 -1.28 -2.49
CA SER A 188 10.03 -0.31 -3.53
C SER A 188 9.53 1.08 -3.19
N ARG A 189 10.46 2.00 -2.88
CA ARG A 189 10.18 3.43 -2.59
C ARG A 189 9.13 3.62 -1.49
N THR A 190 9.26 2.85 -0.41
CA THR A 190 8.36 2.82 0.75
C THR A 190 8.12 4.23 1.31
N ASP A 191 9.20 5.00 1.47
CA ASP A 191 9.21 6.38 1.94
C ASP A 191 8.28 7.27 1.11
N LYS A 192 8.45 7.29 -0.22
CA LYS A 192 7.64 8.11 -1.12
C LYS A 192 6.20 7.63 -1.16
N ARG A 193 5.95 6.32 -1.12
CA ARG A 193 4.59 5.77 -1.03
C ARG A 193 3.86 6.27 0.20
N ILE A 194 4.49 6.14 1.38
CA ILE A 194 3.91 6.60 2.64
C ILE A 194 3.63 8.10 2.62
N LEU A 195 4.60 8.91 2.17
CA LEU A 195 4.45 10.37 2.14
C LEU A 195 3.39 10.83 1.13
N SER A 196 3.37 10.26 -0.07
CA SER A 196 2.36 10.59 -1.08
C SER A 196 0.96 10.14 -0.64
N TRP A 197 0.84 8.94 -0.07
CA TRP A 197 -0.41 8.44 0.49
C TRP A 197 -0.90 9.34 1.62
N ALA A 198 -0.01 9.71 2.56
CA ALA A 198 -0.38 10.58 3.68
C ALA A 198 -0.78 11.98 3.20
N CYS A 199 -0.12 12.51 2.18
CA CYS A 199 -0.53 13.75 1.53
C CYS A 199 -1.97 13.65 1.01
N PHE A 200 -2.31 12.57 0.30
CA PHE A 200 -3.67 12.37 -0.22
C PHE A 200 -4.70 12.16 0.91
N PHE A 201 -4.36 11.35 1.92
CA PHE A 201 -5.19 11.09 3.09
C PHE A 201 -5.60 12.37 3.83
N ARG A 202 -4.62 13.26 4.08
CA ARG A 202 -4.85 14.51 4.82
C ARG A 202 -5.81 15.46 4.11
N GLU A 203 -5.74 15.51 2.79
CA GLU A 203 -6.58 16.40 1.98
C GLU A 203 -8.02 15.89 1.84
N LYS A 204 -8.23 14.57 1.75
CA LYS A 204 -9.55 14.02 1.43
C LYS A 204 -10.28 13.35 2.59
N ILE A 205 -9.56 12.72 3.52
CA ILE A 205 -10.18 11.85 4.52
C ILE A 205 -9.99 12.37 5.94
N ALA A 206 -8.78 12.81 6.31
CA ALA A 206 -8.43 13.07 7.70
C ALA A 206 -9.41 13.99 8.43
N PHE A 207 -10.08 14.90 7.70
CA PHE A 207 -11.01 15.89 8.24
C PHE A 207 -12.43 15.80 7.67
N SER A 208 -12.81 14.68 7.03
CA SER A 208 -14.19 14.49 6.58
C SER A 208 -15.16 14.41 7.77
N THR A 209 -16.43 14.80 7.60
CA THR A 209 -17.45 14.86 8.66
C THR A 209 -17.95 13.49 9.15
N ASP A 210 -17.49 12.41 8.54
CA ASP A 210 -17.84 11.05 8.94
C ASP A 210 -17.26 10.72 10.33
N THR A 211 -18.05 10.02 11.14
CA THR A 211 -17.81 9.84 12.58
C THR A 211 -16.99 8.60 12.91
N GLU A 212 -16.86 7.65 11.98
CA GLU A 212 -16.14 6.42 12.28
C GLU A 212 -14.62 6.62 12.25
N PRO A 213 -13.90 6.22 13.32
CA PRO A 213 -12.46 6.39 13.40
C PRO A 213 -11.71 5.30 12.60
N LEU A 214 -10.61 5.71 11.98
CA LEU A 214 -9.85 4.94 10.99
C LEU A 214 -8.57 4.36 11.58
N LEU A 215 -8.32 3.08 11.30
CA LEU A 215 -7.08 2.38 11.66
C LEU A 215 -6.23 2.15 10.40
N PRO A 216 -5.02 2.72 10.29
CA PRO A 216 -4.08 2.35 9.25
C PRO A 216 -3.71 0.86 9.35
N VAL A 217 -3.99 0.10 8.29
CA VAL A 217 -3.66 -1.33 8.18
C VAL A 217 -2.82 -1.58 6.94
N THR A 218 -1.76 -2.37 7.09
CA THR A 218 -0.89 -2.79 5.98
C THR A 218 -0.70 -4.30 5.99
N THR A 219 -0.41 -4.86 4.82
CA THR A 219 -0.01 -6.27 4.63
C THR A 219 1.49 -6.40 4.33
N SER A 220 2.21 -5.27 4.30
CA SER A 220 3.62 -5.19 3.94
C SER A 220 4.50 -5.05 5.18
N SER A 221 5.41 -6.00 5.37
CA SER A 221 6.39 -5.95 6.46
C SER A 221 7.38 -4.80 6.26
N ALA A 222 7.77 -4.51 5.02
CA ALA A 222 8.67 -3.40 4.68
C ALA A 222 8.11 -2.04 5.11
N VAL A 223 6.78 -1.86 5.04
CA VAL A 223 6.12 -0.65 5.55
C VAL A 223 6.25 -0.57 7.06
N MET A 224 6.02 -1.66 7.78
CA MET A 224 6.17 -1.69 9.24
C MET A 224 7.62 -1.43 9.65
N ASP A 225 8.58 -2.08 8.99
CA ASP A 225 10.02 -1.90 9.21
C ASP A 225 10.45 -0.44 8.99
N TYR A 226 9.90 0.22 7.97
CA TYR A 226 10.13 1.64 7.74
C TYR A 226 9.72 2.49 8.96
N PHE A 227 8.50 2.29 9.50
CA PHE A 227 8.06 3.02 10.69
C PHE A 227 8.88 2.70 11.93
N LEU A 228 9.24 1.43 12.13
CA LEU A 228 10.10 1.00 13.24
C LEU A 228 11.49 1.63 13.15
N SER A 229 12.06 1.76 11.95
CA SER A 229 13.37 2.40 11.73
C SER A 229 13.35 3.91 11.93
N MET A 230 12.21 4.56 11.65
CA MET A 230 12.04 6.01 11.74
C MET A 230 11.68 6.48 13.15
N ALA A 231 10.94 5.68 13.92
CA ALA A 231 10.46 6.07 15.23
C ALA A 231 11.50 5.83 16.32
N LYS A 232 11.79 6.84 17.14
CA LYS A 232 12.63 6.66 18.34
C LYS A 232 11.92 5.86 19.43
N LYS A 233 10.59 5.93 19.45
CA LYS A 233 9.74 5.25 20.43
C LYS A 233 8.53 4.63 19.74
N SER A 234 8.49 3.30 19.75
CA SER A 234 7.35 2.48 19.36
C SER A 234 7.04 1.50 20.47
N THR A 235 5.75 1.22 20.67
CA THR A 235 5.28 0.22 21.63
C THR A 235 4.50 -0.83 20.87
N LYS A 236 4.96 -2.08 20.89
CA LYS A 236 4.15 -3.20 20.39
C LYS A 236 3.08 -3.50 21.45
N VAL A 237 1.82 -3.33 21.08
CA VAL A 237 0.68 -3.48 22.00
C VAL A 237 -0.18 -4.70 21.72
N LEU A 238 0.01 -5.33 20.56
CA LEU A 238 -0.62 -6.59 20.19
C LEU A 238 0.33 -7.39 19.31
N ASP A 239 0.50 -8.67 19.61
CA ASP A 239 1.29 -9.62 18.82
C ASP A 239 0.60 -10.98 18.76
N ILE A 240 -0.38 -11.10 17.86
CA ILE A 240 -1.09 -12.36 17.64
C ILE A 240 -0.33 -13.11 16.55
N GLY A 241 0.34 -14.21 16.91
CA GLY A 241 1.05 -15.06 15.97
C GLY A 241 0.38 -16.41 15.76
N ASN A 242 0.35 -16.87 14.51
CA ASN A 242 -0.15 -18.18 14.08
C ASN A 242 -1.58 -18.50 14.53
N PHE A 243 -2.44 -17.50 14.60
CA PHE A 243 -3.78 -17.67 15.15
C PHE A 243 -4.74 -18.25 14.11
N LYS A 244 -5.51 -19.27 14.49
CA LYS A 244 -6.44 -19.95 13.59
C LYS A 244 -7.79 -19.26 13.56
N VAL A 245 -8.20 -18.79 12.41
CA VAL A 245 -9.48 -18.07 12.19
C VAL A 245 -10.27 -18.70 11.06
N HIS A 246 -11.58 -18.54 11.05
CA HIS A 246 -12.37 -19.06 9.94
C HIS A 246 -12.12 -18.29 8.64
N GLU A 247 -12.11 -19.01 7.51
CA GLU A 247 -12.09 -18.42 6.16
C GLU A 247 -13.20 -17.38 5.96
N ARG A 248 -12.96 -16.40 5.07
CA ARG A 248 -13.89 -15.31 4.75
C ARG A 248 -15.33 -15.77 4.46
N SER A 249 -15.50 -16.91 3.80
CA SER A 249 -16.79 -17.46 3.38
C SER A 249 -17.53 -18.22 4.48
N CYS A 250 -16.93 -18.41 5.66
CA CYS A 250 -17.56 -19.11 6.76
C CYS A 250 -18.50 -18.19 7.56
N ASP A 251 -19.69 -18.69 7.88
CA ASP A 251 -20.70 -18.00 8.70
C ASP A 251 -20.17 -17.66 10.11
N GLN A 252 -19.23 -18.46 10.60
CA GLN A 252 -18.57 -18.28 11.91
C GLN A 252 -17.41 -17.27 11.88
N SER A 253 -17.14 -16.61 10.75
CA SER A 253 -16.07 -15.61 10.68
C SER A 253 -16.40 -14.30 11.39
N ASN A 254 -17.69 -13.94 11.50
CA ASN A 254 -18.13 -12.65 12.07
C ASN A 254 -17.83 -12.48 13.58
N PRO A 255 -18.08 -13.47 14.46
CA PRO A 255 -17.73 -13.38 15.88
C PRO A 255 -16.26 -13.04 16.11
N TRP A 256 -15.35 -13.72 15.39
CA TRP A 256 -13.92 -13.46 15.45
C TRP A 256 -13.58 -12.01 15.05
N LYS A 257 -14.05 -11.58 13.88
CA LYS A 257 -13.76 -10.23 13.35
C LYS A 257 -14.22 -9.12 14.29
N ARG A 258 -15.38 -9.30 14.95
CA ARG A 258 -15.86 -8.37 15.99
C ARG A 258 -14.95 -8.38 17.21
N HIS A 259 -14.60 -9.58 17.70
CA HIS A 259 -13.71 -9.71 18.85
C HIS A 259 -12.33 -9.11 18.58
N LEU A 260 -11.74 -9.35 17.41
CA LEU A 260 -10.47 -8.76 17.01
C LEU A 260 -10.53 -7.22 17.01
N ASN A 261 -11.61 -6.64 16.47
CA ASN A 261 -11.82 -5.19 16.50
C ASN A 261 -11.90 -4.64 17.94
N ASP A 262 -12.59 -5.33 18.84
CA ASP A 262 -12.67 -4.94 20.25
C ASP A 262 -11.29 -4.99 20.91
N VAL A 263 -10.53 -6.07 20.70
CA VAL A 263 -9.17 -6.23 21.25
C VAL A 263 -8.23 -5.15 20.73
N ILE A 264 -8.26 -4.85 19.43
CA ILE A 264 -7.49 -3.75 18.86
C ILE A 264 -7.89 -2.42 19.49
N TRP A 265 -9.19 -2.15 19.63
CA TRP A 265 -9.69 -0.92 20.22
C TRP A 265 -9.25 -0.75 21.69
N ASP A 266 -9.33 -1.82 22.48
CA ASP A 266 -8.87 -1.84 23.86
C ASP A 266 -7.36 -1.59 23.95
N ALA A 267 -6.57 -2.26 23.09
CA ALA A 267 -5.11 -2.11 23.03
C ALA A 267 -4.72 -0.66 22.71
N VAL A 268 -5.36 -0.02 21.73
CA VAL A 268 -5.13 1.40 21.41
C VAL A 268 -5.58 2.31 22.55
N SER A 269 -6.68 1.96 23.23
CA SER A 269 -7.18 2.70 24.39
C SER A 269 -6.31 2.49 25.65
N GLY A 270 -5.27 1.67 25.59
CA GLY A 270 -4.42 1.32 26.73
C GLY A 270 -5.19 0.58 27.83
N ILE A 271 -6.18 -0.24 27.43
CA ILE A 271 -6.87 -1.19 28.29
C ILE A 271 -6.21 -2.55 28.02
N HIS A 272 -5.46 -3.05 29.00
CA HIS A 272 -4.87 -4.37 28.89
C HIS A 272 -5.95 -5.43 29.11
N ARG A 273 -6.33 -6.14 28.05
CA ARG A 273 -7.08 -7.40 28.14
C ARG A 273 -6.11 -8.56 27.99
N ASP A 274 -6.44 -9.66 28.64
CA ASP A 274 -5.72 -10.93 28.49
C ASP A 274 -5.90 -11.41 27.03
N GLU A 275 -4.82 -11.46 26.27
CA GLU A 275 -4.80 -11.85 24.84
C GLU A 275 -5.35 -13.28 24.63
N ASN A 276 -5.31 -14.10 25.67
CA ASN A 276 -5.81 -15.48 25.74
C ASN A 276 -7.34 -15.64 25.56
N ARG A 277 -8.09 -14.56 25.26
CA ARG A 277 -9.54 -14.60 25.08
C ARG A 277 -9.99 -14.76 23.63
N LEU A 278 -9.06 -14.68 22.69
CA LEU A 278 -9.31 -14.76 21.26
C LEU A 278 -9.93 -16.14 20.90
N ILE A 279 -11.01 -16.14 20.12
CA ILE A 279 -11.78 -17.35 19.76
C ILE A 279 -11.08 -18.05 18.60
N GLU A 280 -10.45 -19.19 18.85
CA GLU A 280 -9.78 -19.98 17.81
C GLU A 280 -10.76 -20.83 17.00
N ALA A 281 -10.56 -20.85 15.68
CA ALA A 281 -11.20 -21.82 14.80
C ALA A 281 -10.51 -23.19 14.97
N SER A 282 -11.30 -24.20 15.31
CA SER A 282 -10.84 -25.60 15.45
C SER A 282 -11.29 -26.50 14.30
N ASP A 283 -11.99 -25.95 13.31
CA ASP A 283 -12.58 -26.71 12.21
C ASP A 283 -11.71 -26.73 10.95
N GLY A 284 -12.16 -27.48 9.95
CA GLY A 284 -11.46 -27.62 8.67
C GLY A 284 -11.39 -26.32 7.85
N CYS A 285 -12.07 -25.23 8.26
CA CYS A 285 -12.02 -23.94 7.57
C CYS A 285 -11.07 -22.93 8.24
N ALA A 286 -10.22 -23.37 9.18
CA ALA A 286 -9.21 -22.53 9.82
C ALA A 286 -8.10 -22.04 8.88
N VAL A 287 -7.83 -20.74 8.83
CA VAL A 287 -6.67 -20.10 8.19
C VAL A 287 -5.79 -19.54 9.30
N ILE A 288 -4.48 -19.51 9.08
CA ILE A 288 -3.52 -18.99 10.04
C ILE A 288 -3.28 -17.50 9.75
N VAL A 289 -3.38 -16.66 10.76
CA VAL A 289 -3.21 -15.22 10.65
C VAL A 289 -2.21 -14.73 11.70
N ASP A 290 -1.36 -13.80 11.29
CA ASP A 290 -0.57 -12.98 12.19
C ASP A 290 -1.11 -11.54 12.17
N VAL A 291 -1.30 -10.96 13.36
CA VAL A 291 -1.73 -9.56 13.52
C VAL A 291 -0.79 -8.89 14.51
N GLN A 292 -0.16 -7.79 14.09
CA GLN A 292 0.71 -6.99 14.93
C GLN A 292 0.22 -5.55 14.99
N LEU A 293 0.14 -4.99 16.19
CA LEU A 293 -0.24 -3.60 16.39
C LEU A 293 0.87 -2.85 17.11
N HIS A 294 1.31 -1.75 16.50
CA HIS A 294 2.31 -0.87 17.06
C HIS A 294 1.72 0.53 17.27
N LEU A 295 2.00 1.11 18.44
CA LEU A 295 1.72 2.50 18.75
C LEU A 295 2.99 3.33 18.58
N PHE A 296 2.91 4.37 17.76
CA PHE A 296 4.03 5.26 17.47
C PHE A 296 3.80 6.63 18.11
N SER A 297 4.72 7.04 18.99
CA SER A 297 4.65 8.33 19.70
C SER A 297 5.63 9.37 19.17
N ASP A 298 6.45 9.01 18.18
CA ASP A 298 7.46 9.89 17.62
C ASP A 298 6.84 11.00 16.77
N LYS A 299 7.34 12.23 16.93
CA LYS A 299 6.89 13.40 16.18
C LYS A 299 7.04 13.19 14.66
N ALA A 300 8.09 12.52 14.19
CA ALA A 300 8.27 12.26 12.77
C ALA A 300 7.13 11.41 12.18
N VAL A 301 6.66 10.41 12.93
CA VAL A 301 5.50 9.59 12.53
C VAL A 301 4.22 10.40 12.58
N THR A 302 4.01 11.14 13.66
CA THR A 302 2.81 11.97 13.84
C THR A 302 2.70 13.05 12.76
N ASP A 303 3.80 13.71 12.38
CA ASP A 303 3.83 14.78 11.38
C ASP A 303 3.47 14.28 9.96
N ILE A 304 3.67 12.99 9.66
CA ILE A 304 3.23 12.38 8.40
C ILE A 304 1.71 12.45 8.30
N PHE A 305 1.00 12.05 9.36
CA PHE A 305 -0.46 11.97 9.37
C PHE A 305 -1.15 13.26 9.84
N CYS A 306 -0.46 14.07 10.65
CA CYS A 306 -0.97 15.23 11.37
C CYS A 306 0.06 16.39 11.35
N PRO A 307 0.27 17.08 10.21
CA PRO A 307 1.29 18.10 10.09
C PRO A 307 1.02 19.31 11.00
N PRO A 308 2.08 20.01 11.44
CA PRO A 308 1.95 21.20 12.27
C PRO A 308 1.14 22.29 11.52
N GLY A 309 0.16 22.89 12.22
CA GLY A 309 -0.74 23.90 11.63
C GLY A 309 -2.20 23.44 11.49
N GLN A 310 -2.46 22.13 11.58
CA GLN A 310 -3.83 21.58 11.61
C GLN A 310 -4.34 21.27 13.03
N LYS A 311 -3.67 21.84 14.05
CA LYS A 311 -4.01 21.67 15.46
C LYS A 311 -5.43 22.20 15.73
N GLY A 312 -6.34 21.32 16.16
CA GLY A 312 -7.72 21.66 16.51
C GLY A 312 -8.79 21.07 15.60
N ARG A 313 -8.42 20.53 14.43
CA ARG A 313 -9.35 19.72 13.62
C ARG A 313 -9.37 18.29 14.14
N LYS A 314 -10.56 17.70 14.32
CA LYS A 314 -10.70 16.29 14.70
C LYS A 314 -10.18 15.44 13.54
N ASN A 315 -9.05 14.79 13.74
CA ASN A 315 -8.54 13.79 12.80
C ASN A 315 -9.34 12.49 12.97
N ARG A 316 -9.74 11.88 11.87
CA ARG A 316 -10.42 10.57 11.87
C ARG A 316 -9.52 9.41 12.27
N LEU A 317 -8.19 9.55 12.22
CA LEU A 317 -7.30 8.49 12.67
C LEU A 317 -7.54 8.19 14.15
N ILE A 318 -7.59 6.91 14.47
CA ILE A 318 -7.53 6.45 15.86
C ILE A 318 -6.21 6.96 16.46
N GLN A 319 -6.29 7.46 17.69
CA GLN A 319 -5.13 7.90 18.44
C GLN A 319 -5.14 7.24 19.82
N GLY A 320 -3.97 6.80 20.29
CA GLY A 320 -3.80 6.30 21.65
C GLY A 320 -3.91 7.44 22.69
N LYS A 321 -3.91 7.09 23.98
CA LYS A 321 -4.03 8.03 25.12
C LYS A 321 -3.02 9.20 25.09
N GLY A 322 -1.88 9.04 24.40
CA GLY A 322 -0.84 10.07 24.23
C GLY A 322 -0.80 10.75 22.86
N GLY A 323 -1.82 10.57 22.01
CA GLY A 323 -1.77 11.01 20.61
C GLY A 323 -0.94 10.09 19.72
N GLU A 324 -0.68 8.86 20.18
CA GLU A 324 0.11 7.85 19.47
C GLU A 324 -0.66 7.35 18.24
N ILE A 325 0.04 7.17 17.13
CA ILE A 325 -0.56 6.67 15.89
C ILE A 325 -0.47 5.13 15.88
N PRO A 326 -1.60 4.40 15.86
CA PRO A 326 -1.60 2.97 15.68
C PRO A 326 -1.37 2.59 14.22
N ILE A 327 -0.49 1.63 13.96
CA ILE A 327 -0.38 0.98 12.65
C ILE A 327 -0.48 -0.53 12.88
N CYS A 328 -1.40 -1.16 12.14
CA CYS A 328 -1.66 -2.59 12.21
C CYS A 328 -1.05 -3.29 10.99
N LEU A 329 -0.29 -4.36 11.23
CA LEU A 329 0.23 -5.27 10.22
C LEU A 329 -0.57 -6.56 10.26
N VAL A 330 -1.05 -7.00 9.11
CA VAL A 330 -1.82 -8.25 8.97
C VAL A 330 -1.15 -9.14 7.94
N HIS A 331 -0.87 -10.38 8.30
CA HIS A 331 -0.40 -11.41 7.39
C HIS A 331 -1.29 -12.64 7.49
N VAL A 332 -1.64 -13.21 6.35
CA VAL A 332 -2.33 -14.50 6.30
C VAL A 332 -1.37 -15.54 5.76
N LYS A 333 -1.11 -16.57 6.57
CA LYS A 333 -0.34 -17.74 6.19
C LYS A 333 -1.31 -18.74 5.58
N ASN A 334 -1.15 -19.01 4.28
CA ASN A 334 -1.97 -20.02 3.61
C ASN A 334 -1.77 -21.39 4.28
N LYS A 335 -2.86 -22.16 4.31
CA LYS A 335 -3.03 -23.48 4.95
C LYS A 335 -2.04 -24.58 4.51
N ASN A 336 -1.24 -24.33 3.47
CA ASN A 336 -0.41 -25.34 2.80
C ASN A 336 1.06 -24.88 2.70
N ALA A 337 1.69 -24.71 3.86
CA ALA A 337 3.15 -24.82 3.99
C ALA A 337 3.45 -25.99 4.91
#